data_AF-A0A8J3SZV1-F1
#
_entry.id   AF-A0A8J3SZV1-F1
#
_cell.length_a   1.000
_cell.length_b   1.000
_cell.length_c   1.000
_cell.angle_alpha   90.00
_cell.angle_beta   90.00
_cell.angle_gamma   90.00
#
_symmetry.space_group_name_H-M   'P 1'
#
loop_
_entity.id
_entity.type
_entity.pdbx_description
1 polymer ?
#
loop_
_entity_poly.entity_id
_entity_poly.type
_entity_poly.pdbx_seq_one_letter_code
_entity_poly.pdbx_strand_id
1 'polypeptide(L)' 'MAQAQEWGRRQAARSPKWTADKWRRVATVLGVEIRRDAPQTASEDTEEDVA' A
#
# COMPACT_ATOMS: atom_id res chain seq x y z
N MET A 1 -5.47 14.24 -6.28
CA MET A 1 -4.85 12.97 -5.80
C MET A 1 -3.31 12.95 -5.74
N ALA A 2 -2.58 13.68 -6.60
CA ALA A 2 -1.11 13.52 -6.76
C ALA A 2 -0.25 13.78 -5.51
N GLN A 3 -0.60 14.77 -4.69
CA GLN A 3 0.18 15.15 -3.50
C GLN A 3 0.17 14.08 -2.40
N ALA A 4 -0.97 13.39 -2.22
CA ALA A 4 -1.12 12.31 -1.24
C ALA A 4 -0.27 11.09 -1.61
N GLN A 5 -0.20 10.75 -2.90
CA GLN A 5 0.64 9.65 -3.39
C GLN A 5 2.13 9.95 -3.20
N GLU A 6 2.57 11.17 -3.51
CA GLU A 6 3.97 11.55 -3.32
C GLU A 6 4.36 11.61 -1.83
N TRP A 7 3.46 12.09 -0.98
CA TRP A 7 3.64 11.99 0.46
C TRP A 7 3.75 10.52 0.90
N GLY A 8 2.86 9.66 0.42
CA GLY A 8 2.86 8.21 0.72
C GLY A 8 4.16 7.52 0.30
N ARG A 9 4.66 7.82 -0.91
CA ARG A 9 5.95 7.33 -1.40
C ARG A 9 7.10 7.75 -0.49
N ARG A 10 7.12 9.01 -0.05
CA ARG A 10 8.13 9.52 0.89
C ARG A 10 8.08 8.82 2.26
N GLN A 11 6.88 8.59 2.80
CA GLN A 11 6.73 7.87 4.07
C GLN A 11 7.15 6.40 3.93
N ALA A 12 6.76 5.73 2.85
CA ALA A 12 7.14 4.34 2.59
C ALA A 12 8.66 4.18 2.44
N ALA A 13 9.35 5.14 1.80
CA ALA A 13 10.80 5.15 1.68
C ALA A 13 11.52 5.32 3.04
N ARG A 14 10.93 6.10 3.95
CA ARG A 14 11.47 6.34 5.31
C ARG A 14 11.14 5.23 6.31
N SER A 15 10.20 4.35 5.97
CA SER A 15 9.73 3.29 6.86
C SER A 15 10.72 2.12 6.89
N PRO A 16 10.91 1.47 8.05
CA PRO A 16 11.76 0.28 8.13
C PRO A 16 11.25 -0.83 7.20
N LYS A 17 12.16 -1.48 6.49
CA LYS A 17 11.81 -2.68 5.71
C LYS A 17 11.47 -3.81 6.68
N TRP A 18 10.30 -4.40 6.52
CA TRP A 18 9.87 -5.53 7.33
C TRP A 18 10.25 -6.83 6.64
N THR A 19 10.83 -7.75 7.41
CA THR A 19 11.11 -9.10 6.95
C THR A 19 9.80 -9.87 6.75
N ALA A 20 9.84 -10.93 5.93
CA ALA A 20 8.69 -11.81 5.75
C ALA A 20 8.18 -12.38 7.08
N ASP A 21 9.08 -12.62 8.02
CA ASP A 21 8.73 -13.11 9.36
C ASP A 21 7.87 -12.10 10.15
N LYS A 22 8.29 -10.83 10.14
CA LYS A 22 7.54 -9.76 10.78
C LYS A 22 6.15 -9.58 10.16
N TRP A 23 6.06 -9.65 8.83
CA TRP A 23 4.78 -9.63 8.13
C TRP A 23 3.85 -10.77 8.55
N ARG A 24 4.37 -12.00 8.66
CA ARG A 24 3.58 -13.15 9.13
C ARG A 24 3.08 -12.94 10.56
N ARG A 25 3.95 -12.48 11.47
CA ARG A 25 3.56 -12.24 12.87
C ARG A 25 2.44 -11.21 12.99
N VAL A 26 2.52 -10.11 12.24
CA VAL A 26 1.47 -9.08 12.22
C VAL A 26 0.17 -9.65 11.64
N ALA A 27 0.25 -10.41 10.55
CA ALA A 27 -0.91 -11.05 9.94
C ALA A 27 -1.63 -11.98 10.94
N THR A 28 -0.87 -12.78 11.70
CA THR A 28 -1.41 -13.62 12.78
C THR A 28 -2.09 -12.81 13.87
N VAL A 29 -1.46 -11.74 14.36
CA VAL A 29 -2.03 -10.89 15.43
C VAL A 29 -3.34 -10.23 14.98
N LEU A 30 -3.41 -9.81 13.72
CA LEU A 30 -4.60 -9.16 13.16
C LEU A 30 -5.64 -10.15 12.63
N GLY A 31 -5.35 -11.46 12.63
CA GLY A 31 -6.24 -12.49 12.09
C GLY A 31 -6.49 -12.36 10.59
N VAL A 32 -5.53 -11.79 9.84
CA VAL A 32 -5.63 -11.55 8.40
C VAL A 32 -4.64 -12.42 7.62
N GLU A 33 -4.94 -12.67 6.35
CA GLU A 33 -4.00 -13.30 5.43
C GLU A 33 -3.46 -12.27 4.42
N ILE A 34 -2.14 -12.16 4.32
CA ILE A 34 -1.49 -11.32 3.30
C ILE A 34 -1.38 -12.14 2.01
N ARG A 35 -2.27 -11.88 1.05
CA ARG A 35 -2.20 -12.48 -0.30
C ARG A 35 -1.11 -11.77 -1.11
N ARG A 36 -0.31 -12.54 -1.87
CA ARG A 36 0.80 -12.02 -2.68
C ARG A 36 0.44 -11.65 -4.12
N ASP A 37 -0.83 -11.62 -4.48
CA ASP A 37 -1.25 -11.38 -5.86
C ASP A 37 -2.10 -10.12 -6.00
N ALA A 38 -1.48 -9.08 -6.57
CA ALA A 38 -1.86 -8.57 -7.87
C ALA A 38 -0.69 -7.72 -8.44
N PRO A 39 -0.42 -7.78 -9.76
CA PRO A 39 0.34 -6.72 -10.41
C PRO A 39 -0.37 -5.39 -10.09
N GLN A 40 0.38 -4.39 -9.64
CA GLN A 40 -0.12 -3.03 -9.48
C GLN A 40 -0.54 -2.52 -10.87
N THR A 41 -1.78 -2.76 -11.28
CA THR A 41 -2.41 -1.92 -12.28
C THR A 41 -2.53 -0.56 -11.63
N ALA A 42 -1.81 0.42 -12.17
CA ALA A 42 -1.99 1.81 -11.78
C ALA A 42 -3.49 2.11 -11.86
N SER A 43 -4.11 2.41 -10.73
CA SER A 43 -5.46 2.98 -10.74
C SER A 43 -5.36 4.30 -11.49
N GLU A 44 -5.81 4.31 -12.75
CA GLU A 44 -6.23 5.53 -13.43
C GLU A 44 -7.46 6.04 -12.68
N ASP A 45 -7.22 6.91 -11.70
CA ASP A 45 -8.23 7.82 -11.17
C ASP A 45 -8.63 8.76 -12.32
N THR A 46 -9.61 8.36 -13.12
CA THR A 46 -10.36 9.29 -13.96
C THR A 46 -11.17 10.17 -13.01
N GLU A 47 -10.68 11.39 -12.79
CA GLU A 47 -11.46 12.49 -12.21
C GLU A 47 -12.67 12.73 -13.13
N GLU A 48 -13.83 12.18 -12.74
CA GLU A 48 -15.12 12.56 -13.32
C GLU A 48 -15.42 13.98 -12.81
N ASP A 49 -15.24 14.94 -13.72
CA ASP A 49 -15.64 16.34 -13.58
C ASP A 49 -17.16 16.39 -13.40
N VAL A 50 -17.61 16.74 -12.20
CA VAL A 50 -19.03 17.00 -11.92
C VAL A 50 -19.25 18.50 -11.77
N ALA A 51 -19.71 19.08 -12.88
CA ALA A 51 -20.52 20.29 -13.07
C ALA A 51 -19.87 21.68 -12.94
#